data_AF-A0A660ZVR1-F1
#
_entry.id   AF-A0A660ZVR1-F1
#
_cell.length_a   1.000
_cell.length_b   1.000
_cell.length_c   1.000
_cell.angle_alpha   90.00
_cell.angle_beta   90.00
_cell.angle_gamma   90.00
#
_symmetry.space_group_name_H-M   'P 1'
#
loop_
_entity.id
_entity.type
_entity.pdbx_description
1 polymer ?
#
loop_
_entity_poly.entity_id
_entity_poly.type
_entity_poly.pdbx_seq_one_letter_code
_entity_poly.pdbx_strand_id
1 'polypeptide(L)'
;MTDEKVPECRFCGLPLSTTFADLGMSPPCENFLTHDQLNHVEHFYPLHVRVCSGCFLVQLEEYVSAEEIFTEYAYFSSYSTSWIEHARQYVE
;
A
#
# COMPACT_ATOMS: atom_id res chain seq x y z
N MET A 1 22.79 -7.82 13.26
CA MET A 1 22.79 -7.68 11.79
C MET A 1 21.75 -8.64 11.28
N THR A 2 20.52 -8.16 11.16
CA THR A 2 19.40 -8.94 10.62
C THR A 2 19.65 -9.13 9.14
N ASP A 3 19.60 -10.38 8.70
CA ASP A 3 19.66 -10.80 7.31
C ASP A 3 18.39 -10.28 6.61
N GLU A 4 18.45 -9.05 6.10
CA GLU A 4 17.31 -8.41 5.46
C GLU A 4 17.22 -8.96 4.03
N LYS A 5 16.30 -9.89 3.83
CA LYS A 5 16.06 -10.53 2.53
C LYS A 5 15.68 -9.45 1.51
N VAL A 6 16.47 -9.31 0.46
CA VAL A 6 16.17 -8.38 -0.65
C VAL A 6 14.91 -8.89 -1.36
N PRO A 7 13.82 -8.10 -1.43
CA PRO A 7 12.60 -8.54 -2.08
C PRO A 7 12.77 -8.59 -3.60
N GLU A 8 11.94 -9.39 -4.25
CA GLU A 8 11.93 -9.55 -5.70
C GLU A 8 10.85 -8.67 -6.33
N CYS A 9 11.12 -8.18 -7.54
CA CYS A 9 10.15 -7.41 -8.32
C CYS A 9 8.94 -8.28 -8.65
N ARG A 10 7.74 -7.85 -8.25
CA ARG A 10 6.48 -8.58 -8.47
C ARG A 10 6.13 -8.75 -9.96
N PHE A 11 6.73 -7.96 -10.84
CA PHE A 11 6.50 -8.05 -12.29
C PHE A 11 7.52 -8.93 -13.02
N CYS A 12 8.82 -8.75 -12.76
CA CYS A 12 9.89 -9.41 -13.53
C CYS A 12 10.85 -10.29 -12.71
N GLY A 13 10.66 -10.39 -11.39
CA GLY A 13 11.45 -11.25 -10.49
C GLY A 13 12.86 -10.74 -10.14
N LEU A 14 13.33 -9.63 -10.73
CA LEU A 14 14.65 -9.09 -10.39
C LEU A 14 14.71 -8.55 -8.95
N PRO A 15 15.85 -8.66 -8.24
CA PRO A 15 16.00 -8.11 -6.89
C PRO A 15 15.78 -6.60 -6.82
N LEU A 16 15.07 -6.13 -5.79
CA LEU A 16 14.79 -4.73 -5.52
C LEU A 16 15.76 -4.18 -4.46
N SER A 17 16.94 -3.74 -4.91
CA SER A 17 17.98 -3.17 -4.03
C SER A 17 18.05 -1.64 -4.04
N THR A 18 17.40 -0.98 -5.01
CA THR A 18 17.46 0.48 -5.16
C THR A 18 16.29 1.15 -4.45
N THR A 19 16.59 1.91 -3.39
CA THR A 19 15.61 2.79 -2.74
C THR A 19 15.11 3.84 -3.73
N PHE A 20 13.79 3.95 -3.85
CA PHE A 20 13.15 5.06 -4.55
C PHE A 20 12.74 6.15 -3.54
N ALA A 21 12.02 5.75 -2.49
CA ALA A 21 11.64 6.61 -1.39
C ALA A 21 11.51 5.78 -0.10
N ASP A 22 12.02 6.30 1.00
CA ASP A 22 11.83 5.72 2.34
C ASP A 22 11.15 6.77 3.22
N LEU A 23 9.93 6.47 3.64
CA LEU A 23 9.09 7.35 4.45
C LEU A 23 9.00 6.89 5.91
N GLY A 24 9.79 5.88 6.31
CA GLY A 24 9.80 5.33 7.65
C GLY A 24 8.60 4.45 7.97
N MET A 25 8.23 4.37 9.24
CA MET A 25 7.13 3.50 9.71
C MET A 25 5.80 4.26 9.64
N SER A 26 4.76 3.63 9.09
CA SER A 26 3.41 4.22 8.97
C SER A 26 2.31 3.19 9.25
N PRO A 27 1.17 3.60 9.83
CA PRO A 27 0.01 2.72 9.97
C PRO A 27 -0.74 2.60 8.62
N PRO A 28 -1.65 1.61 8.47
CA PRO A 28 -2.55 1.55 7.32
C PRO A 28 -3.42 2.80 7.21
N CYS A 29 -3.48 3.42 6.03
CA CYS A 29 -4.13 4.73 5.85
C CYS A 29 -5.66 4.73 6.00
N GLU A 30 -6.31 3.58 5.81
CA GLU A 30 -7.77 3.41 5.88
C GLU A 30 -8.22 2.68 7.17
N ASN A 31 -7.34 2.54 8.17
CA ASN A 31 -7.68 1.92 9.45
C ASN A 31 -7.96 2.99 10.52
N PHE A 32 -9.21 3.44 10.60
CA PHE A 32 -9.63 4.48 11.56
C PHE A 32 -9.93 3.88 12.93
N LEU A 33 -9.23 4.36 13.96
CA LEU A 33 -9.45 3.92 15.34
C LEU A 33 -10.74 4.52 15.92
N THR A 34 -11.53 3.70 16.61
CA THR A 34 -12.64 4.15 17.45
C THR A 34 -12.12 4.67 18.80
N HIS A 35 -12.96 5.37 19.56
CA HIS A 35 -12.57 5.94 20.85
C HIS A 35 -12.10 4.88 21.86
N ASP A 36 -12.75 3.71 21.88
CA ASP A 36 -12.39 2.59 22.74
C ASP A 36 -11.08 1.90 22.33
N GLN A 37 -10.63 2.08 21.09
CA GLN A 37 -9.40 1.49 20.56
C GLN A 37 -8.15 2.34 20.82
N LEU A 38 -8.27 3.56 21.35
CA LEU A 38 -7.13 4.49 21.49
C LEU A 38 -5.99 3.99 22.39
N ASN A 39 -6.25 3.03 23.29
CA ASN A 39 -5.24 2.42 24.15
C ASN A 39 -4.82 1.02 23.68
N HIS A 40 -5.27 0.58 22.50
CA HIS A 40 -4.88 -0.69 21.91
C HIS A 40 -3.59 -0.54 21.10
N VAL A 41 -3.01 -1.67 20.72
CA VAL A 41 -1.84 -1.69 19.83
C VAL A 41 -2.28 -1.23 18.44
N GLU A 42 -1.50 -0.31 17.87
CA GLU A 42 -1.59 0.07 16.46
C GLU A 42 -0.38 -0.51 15.71
N HIS A 43 -0.63 -1.18 14.59
CA HIS A 43 0.41 -1.79 13.78
C HIS A 43 1.01 -0.75 12.81
N PHE A 44 2.33 -0.68 12.77
CA PHE A 44 3.09 0.17 11.85
C PHE A 44 3.95 -0.71 10.94
N TYR A 45 4.01 -0.33 9.67
CA TYR A 45 4.76 -1.05 8.64
C TYR A 45 5.77 -0.12 7.96
N PRO A 46 6.90 -0.64 7.46
CA PRO A 46 7.86 0.17 6.70
C PRO A 46 7.24 0.64 5.38
N LEU A 47 7.17 1.95 5.18
CA LEU A 47 6.78 2.59 3.93
C LEU A 47 8.04 2.87 3.09
N HIS A 48 8.76 1.78 2.77
CA HIS A 48 10.00 1.80 1.97
C HIS A 48 9.72 1.32 0.55
N VAL A 49 9.63 2.28 -0.38
CA VAL A 49 9.37 2.03 -1.79
C VAL A 49 10.71 1.83 -2.52
N ARG A 50 10.79 0.76 -3.32
CA ARG A 50 11.98 0.44 -4.13
C ARG A 50 11.63 0.45 -5.62
N VAL A 51 12.63 0.73 -6.46
CA VAL A 51 12.49 0.73 -7.92
C VAL A 51 13.26 -0.45 -8.53
N CYS A 52 12.61 -1.17 -9.44
CA CYS A 52 13.27 -2.25 -10.18
C CYS A 52 14.21 -1.69 -11.25
N SER A 53 15.46 -2.13 -11.27
CA SER A 53 16.46 -1.72 -12.27
C SER A 53 16.22 -2.31 -13.67
N GLY A 54 15.40 -3.37 -13.81
CA GLY A 54 15.13 -4.00 -15.10
C GLY A 54 13.84 -3.54 -15.79
N CYS A 55 12.75 -3.35 -15.03
CA CYS A 55 11.45 -2.96 -15.59
C CYS A 55 10.95 -1.58 -15.13
N PHE A 56 11.68 -0.90 -14.25
CA PHE A 56 11.33 0.40 -13.66
C PHE A 56 10.03 0.44 -12.83
N LEU A 57 9.42 -0.71 -12.51
CA LEU A 57 8.31 -0.77 -11.58
C LEU A 57 8.75 -0.32 -10.19
N VAL A 58 8.15 0.78 -9.72
CA VAL A 58 8.25 1.30 -8.35
C VAL A 58 7.20 0.58 -7.50
N GLN A 59 7.61 -0.04 -6.40
CA GLN A 59 6.74 -0.91 -5.62
C GLN A 59 7.12 -0.96 -4.13
N LEU A 60 6.13 -1.32 -3.31
CA LEU A 60 6.28 -1.63 -1.89
C LEU A 60 6.42 -3.15 -1.69
N GLU A 61 7.00 -3.53 -0.54
CA GLU A 61 6.88 -4.88 -0.01
C GLU A 61 5.44 -5.15 0.47
N GLU A 62 5.09 -6.44 0.53
CA GLU A 62 3.78 -6.90 0.98
C GLU A 62 3.83 -7.20 2.47
N TYR A 63 3.33 -6.27 3.28
CA TYR A 63 3.26 -6.43 4.75
C TYR A 63 1.87 -6.79 5.27
N VAL A 64 0.82 -6.43 4.52
CA VAL A 64 -0.59 -6.62 4.89
C VAL A 64 -1.29 -7.33 3.75
N SER A 65 -2.06 -8.37 4.07
CA SER A 65 -2.78 -9.14 3.07
C SER A 65 -3.95 -8.35 2.47
N ALA A 66 -4.37 -8.69 1.25
CA ALA A 66 -5.55 -8.08 0.64
C ALA A 66 -6.82 -8.35 1.48
N GLU A 67 -6.94 -9.53 2.10
CA GLU A 67 -8.06 -9.87 2.98
C GLU A 67 -8.16 -8.89 4.15
N GLU A 68 -7.03 -8.60 4.81
CA GLU A 68 -6.97 -7.62 5.90
C GLU A 68 -7.31 -6.20 5.44
N ILE A 69 -6.82 -5.76 4.27
CA ILE A 69 -7.07 -4.40 3.75
C ILE A 69 -8.54 -4.20 3.37
N PHE A 70 -9.19 -5.22 2.81
CA PHE A 70 -10.52 -5.08 2.19
C PHE A 70 -11.67 -5.65 3.03
N THR A 71 -11.45 -6.00 4.30
CA THR A 71 -12.52 -6.50 5.19
C THR A 71 -13.52 -5.39 5.56
N GLU A 72 -13.05 -4.30 6.17
CA GLU A 72 -13.87 -3.13 6.50
C GLU A 72 -13.36 -1.91 5.72
N TYR A 73 -13.84 -1.75 4.49
CA TYR A 73 -13.34 -0.74 3.56
C TYR A 73 -14.18 0.54 3.60
N ALA A 74 -13.62 1.62 4.17
CA ALA A 74 -14.32 2.88 4.41
C ALA A 74 -14.43 3.82 3.19
N TYR A 75 -13.89 3.43 2.03
CA TYR A 75 -13.87 4.27 0.83
C TYR A 75 -14.97 3.91 -0.17
N PHE A 76 -15.92 4.83 -0.35
CA PHE A 76 -17.05 4.68 -1.28
C PHE A 76 -16.93 5.65 -2.44
N SER A 77 -16.49 5.14 -3.60
CA SER A 77 -16.25 5.96 -4.79
C SER A 77 -17.49 6.65 -5.35
N SER A 78 -18.69 6.11 -5.09
CA SER A 78 -19.98 6.67 -5.50
C SER A 78 -20.37 7.98 -4.80
N TYR A 79 -19.66 8.41 -3.76
CA TYR A 79 -19.86 9.75 -3.19
C TYR A 79 -19.23 10.86 -4.02
N SER A 80 -18.27 10.52 -4.90
CA SER A 80 -17.60 11.50 -5.77
C SER A 80 -18.36 11.67 -7.08
N THR A 81 -18.98 12.83 -7.27
CA THR A 81 -19.69 13.16 -8.52
C THR A 81 -18.76 13.17 -9.73
N SER A 82 -17.52 13.62 -9.56
CA SER A 82 -16.52 13.58 -10.64
C SER A 82 -16.10 12.17 -10.99
N TRP A 83 -16.05 11.26 -10.01
CA TRP A 83 -15.74 9.85 -10.27
C TRP A 83 -16.87 9.13 -11.00
N ILE A 84 -18.12 9.39 -10.65
CA ILE A 84 -19.28 8.84 -11.37
C ILE A 84 -19.27 9.29 -12.84
N GLU A 85 -19.03 10.58 -13.09
CA GLU A 85 -18.95 11.11 -14.46
C GLU A 85 -17.78 10.49 -15.24
N HIS A 86 -16.63 10.32 -14.60
CA HIS A 86 -15.50 9.61 -15.21
C HIS A 86 -15.86 8.16 -15.59
N ALA A 87 -16.52 7.43 -14.69
CA ALA A 87 -16.93 6.05 -14.96
C ALA A 87 -17.94 5.95 -16.12
N ARG A 88 -18.85 6.94 -16.25
CA ARG A 88 -19.77 7.04 -17.40
C ARG A 88 -19.00 7.21 -18.71
N GLN A 89 -18.06 8.16 -18.76
CA GLN A 89 -17.27 8.44 -19.97
C GLN A 89 -16.39 7.26 -20.39
N TYR A 90 -15.90 6.45 -19.44
CA TYR A 90 -15.04 5.30 -19.72
C TYR A 90 -15.74 4.18 -20.51
N VAL A 91 -17.07 4.04 -20.37
CA VAL A 91 -17.86 2.96 -20.99
C VAL A 91 -18.67 3.40 -22.21
N GLU A 92 -18.60 4.68 -22.59
CA GLU A 92 -19.17 5.22 -23.83
C GLU A 92 -18.24 5.00 -25.03
#